data_AF-A0A7Y2EEQ9-F1
#
_entry.id   AF-A0A7Y2EEQ9-F1
#
_cell.length_a   1.000
_cell.length_b   1.000
_cell.length_c   1.000
_cell.angle_alpha   90.00
_cell.angle_beta   90.00
_cell.angle_gamma   90.00
#
_symmetry.space_group_name_H-M   'P 1'
#
loop_
_entity.id
_entity.type
_entity.pdbx_description
1 polymer ?
#
loop_
_entity_poly.entity_id
_entity_poly.type
_entity_poly.pdbx_seq_one_letter_code
_entity_poly.pdbx_strand_id
1 'polypeptide(L)'
;MPSLIYFAINNGNPQTIQGWAIPAATDIAFALGILALLGPRVPTSLKVFLLALAILDDLGAIVIIAAFHTSELSIASLGIATCGATVLLAMNLLGVSRPSIYIVPFQHSFDRLR
;
A
#
# COMPACT_ATOMS: atom_id res chain seq x y z
N MET A 1 5.69 17.50 3.61
CA MET A 1 5.59 18.52 4.69
C MET A 1 4.94 17.97 5.97
N PRO A 2 3.83 17.20 5.94
CA PRO A 2 3.23 16.61 7.16
C PRO A 2 4.18 15.70 7.94
N SER A 3 4.96 14.88 7.23
CA SER A 3 5.99 13.99 7.76
C SER A 3 7.07 14.70 8.59
N LEU A 4 7.56 15.83 8.09
CA LEU A 4 8.59 16.66 8.76
C LEU A 4 8.07 17.29 10.05
N ILE A 5 6.80 17.72 10.07
CA ILE A 5 6.16 18.31 11.25
C ILE A 5 5.99 17.23 12.33
N TYR A 6 5.54 16.03 11.95
CA TYR A 6 5.44 14.90 12.87
C TYR A 6 6.80 14.52 13.45
N PHE A 7 7.84 14.43 12.61
CA PHE A 7 9.20 14.13 13.05
C PHE A 7 9.74 15.19 14.03
N ALA A 8 9.54 16.48 13.74
CA ALA A 8 9.98 17.57 14.61
C ALA A 8 9.31 17.54 16.00
N ILE A 9 8.04 17.14 16.07
CA ILE A 9 7.28 17.05 17.33
C ILE A 9 7.66 15.78 18.13
N ASN A 10 7.97 14.66 17.44
CA ASN A 10 8.25 13.38 18.08
C ASN A 10 9.74 13.06 18.26
N ASN A 11 10.65 14.02 18.01
CA ASN A 11 12.10 13.79 17.99
C ASN A 11 12.71 13.33 19.35
N GLY A 12 11.93 13.32 20.43
CA GLY A 12 12.34 12.91 21.78
C GLY A 12 11.85 11.53 22.24
N ASN A 13 11.05 10.81 21.45
CA ASN A 13 10.52 9.50 21.84
C ASN A 13 10.87 8.43 20.78
N PRO A 14 11.77 7.47 21.10
CA PRO A 14 12.23 6.44 20.16
C PRO A 14 11.11 5.57 19.58
N GLN A 15 10.00 5.40 20.30
CA GLN A 15 8.89 4.54 19.87
C GLN A 15 7.98 5.22 18.84
N THR A 16 7.85 6.55 18.90
CA THR A 16 6.88 7.27 18.07
C THR A 16 7.51 7.92 16.84
N ILE A 17 8.84 8.08 16.82
CA ILE A 17 9.58 8.62 15.67
C ILE A 17 9.40 7.78 14.39
N GLN A 18 9.17 6.47 14.57
CA GLN A 18 8.98 5.50 13.50
C GLN A 18 7.68 5.73 12.70
N GLY A 19 6.68 6.38 13.32
CA GLY A 19 5.39 6.68 12.69
C GLY A 19 5.36 7.87 11.73
N TRP A 20 6.52 8.41 11.34
CA TRP A 20 6.60 9.65 10.53
C TRP A 20 6.00 9.56 9.13
N ALA A 21 5.83 8.35 8.60
CA ALA A 21 5.17 8.09 7.33
C ALA A 21 3.64 8.01 7.43
N ILE A 22 3.08 7.78 8.63
CA ILE A 22 1.63 7.68 8.87
C ILE A 22 0.87 8.95 8.45
N PRO A 23 1.28 10.18 8.82
CA PRO A 23 0.57 11.40 8.43
C PRO A 23 0.76 11.80 6.97
N ALA A 24 1.58 11.07 6.20
CA ALA A 24 1.67 11.26 4.76
C ALA A 24 0.58 10.48 4.01
N ALA A 25 -0.02 9.43 4.58
CA ALA A 25 -1.03 8.64 3.89
C ALA A 25 -2.34 9.42 3.68
N THR A 26 -2.83 9.43 2.44
CA THR A 26 -4.13 10.03 2.07
C THR A 26 -5.19 8.93 1.84
N ASP A 27 -6.37 9.08 2.47
CA ASP A 27 -7.50 8.15 2.29
C ASP A 27 -8.25 8.44 0.97
N ILE A 28 -7.99 7.58 -0.03
CA ILE A 28 -8.60 7.64 -1.36
C ILE A 28 -10.12 7.42 -1.34
N ALA A 29 -10.65 6.59 -0.43
CA ALA A 29 -12.08 6.29 -0.36
C ALA A 29 -12.86 7.50 0.15
N PHE A 30 -12.31 8.21 1.14
CA PHE A 30 -12.87 9.45 1.64
C PHE A 30 -12.81 10.58 0.60
N ALA A 31 -11.66 10.75 -0.07
CA ALA A 31 -11.49 11.75 -1.11
C ALA A 31 -12.45 11.53 -2.29
N LEU A 32 -12.60 10.29 -2.76
CA LEU A 32 -13.57 9.93 -3.80
C LEU A 32 -15.01 10.08 -3.34
N GLY A 33 -15.32 9.78 -2.07
CA GLY A 33 -16.62 9.99 -1.47
C GLY A 33 -17.04 11.47 -1.47
N ILE A 34 -16.14 12.37 -1.06
CA ILE A 34 -16.36 13.83 -1.15
C ILE A 34 -16.53 14.26 -2.61
N LEU A 35 -15.68 13.77 -3.51
CA LEU A 35 -15.74 14.09 -4.94
C LEU A 35 -17.06 13.66 -5.58
N ALA A 36 -17.64 12.55 -5.12
CA ALA A 36 -18.96 12.08 -5.53
C ALA A 36 -20.08 13.01 -5.00
N LEU A 37 -19.96 13.52 -3.77
CA LEU A 37 -20.91 14.46 -3.18
C LEU A 37 -20.91 15.85 -3.86
N LEU A 38 -19.76 16.34 -4.33
CA LEU A 38 -19.68 17.59 -5.11
C LEU A 38 -20.29 17.45 -6.53
N GLY A 39 -20.55 16.23 -6.98
CA GLY A 39 -21.31 15.94 -8.19
C GLY A 39 -20.66 16.48 -9.48
N PRO A 40 -21.45 17.04 -10.42
CA PRO A 40 -20.97 17.48 -11.73
C PRO A 40 -20.16 18.79 -11.70
N ARG A 41 -20.06 19.46 -10.54
CA ARG A 41 -19.36 20.75 -10.40
C ARG A 41 -17.84 20.62 -10.49
N VAL A 42 -17.31 19.40 -10.40
CA VAL A 42 -15.87 19.14 -10.48
C VAL A 42 -15.51 18.59 -11.86
N PRO A 43 -14.60 19.25 -12.60
CA PRO A 43 -14.21 18.81 -13.93
C PRO A 43 -13.51 17.44 -13.87
N THR A 44 -13.74 16.62 -14.90
CA THR A 44 -13.21 15.24 -14.99
C THR A 44 -11.68 15.20 -14.89
N SER A 45 -10.99 16.22 -15.40
CA SER A 45 -9.54 16.37 -15.28
C SER A 45 -9.06 16.44 -13.83
N LEU A 46 -9.79 17.13 -12.95
CA LEU A 46 -9.46 17.22 -11.53
C LEU A 46 -9.62 15.87 -10.82
N LYS A 47 -10.63 15.08 -11.24
CA LYS A 47 -10.88 13.74 -10.67
C LYS A 47 -9.72 12.80 -10.98
N VAL A 48 -9.27 12.78 -12.23
CA VAL A 48 -8.13 11.95 -12.67
C VAL A 48 -6.84 12.40 -12.01
N PHE A 49 -6.61 13.72 -11.90
CA PHE A 49 -5.43 14.26 -11.22
C PHE A 49 -5.38 13.89 -9.74
N LEU A 50 -6.49 14.08 -9.01
CA LEU A 50 -6.56 13.74 -7.59
C LEU A 50 -6.44 12.23 -7.34
N LEU A 51 -7.05 11.40 -8.20
CA LEU A 51 -6.91 9.95 -8.14
C LEU A 51 -5.45 9.53 -8.33
N ALA A 52 -4.76 10.09 -9.33
CA ALA A 52 -3.35 9.78 -9.59
C ALA A 52 -2.44 10.22 -8.42
N LEU A 53 -2.68 11.42 -7.86
CA LEU A 53 -1.93 11.91 -6.70
C LEU A 53 -2.15 11.03 -5.46
N ALA A 54 -3.39 10.62 -5.20
CA ALA A 54 -3.72 9.74 -4.07
C ALA A 54 -3.07 8.35 -4.21
N ILE A 55 -3.11 7.74 -5.39
CA ILE A 55 -2.46 6.44 -5.63
C ILE A 55 -0.94 6.54 -5.46
N LEU A 56 -0.33 7.61 -5.95
CA LEU A 56 1.11 7.82 -5.84
C LEU A 56 1.56 7.97 -4.38
N ASP A 57 0.81 8.73 -3.59
CA ASP A 57 1.11 8.99 -2.17
C ASP A 57 0.95 7.72 -1.31
N ASP A 58 -0.12 6.94 -1.53
CA ASP A 58 -0.34 5.66 -0.84
C ASP A 58 0.76 4.63 -1.16
N LEU A 59 1.10 4.46 -2.45
CA LEU A 59 2.17 3.56 -2.86
C LEU A 59 3.53 4.01 -2.29
N GLY A 60 3.81 5.32 -2.32
CA GLY A 60 5.04 5.90 -1.78
C GLY A 60 5.18 5.66 -0.28
N ALA A 61 4.10 5.88 0.48
CA ALA A 61 4.07 5.64 1.92
C ALA A 61 4.33 4.16 2.24
N ILE A 62 3.67 3.23 1.54
CA ILE A 62 3.85 1.78 1.73
C ILE A 62 5.31 1.37 1.47
N VAL A 63 5.92 1.86 0.37
CA VAL A 63 7.32 1.53 0.04
C VAL A 63 8.28 2.07 1.11
N ILE A 64 8.09 3.29 1.59
CA ILE A 64 8.90 3.89 2.65
C ILE A 64 8.76 3.06 3.94
N ILE A 65 7.54 2.73 4.35
CA ILE A 65 7.32 1.90 5.55
C ILE A 65 8.02 0.54 5.37
N ALA A 66 7.84 -0.13 4.23
CA ALA A 66 8.44 -1.43 3.97
C ALA A 66 9.99 -1.41 4.00
N ALA A 67 10.62 -0.33 3.52
CA ALA A 67 12.07 -0.17 3.47
C ALA A 67 12.70 0.19 4.83
N PHE A 68 11.96 0.90 5.71
CA PHE A 68 12.48 1.38 6.99
C PHE A 68 12.01 0.55 8.21
N HIS A 69 10.94 -0.26 8.09
CA HIS A 69 10.39 -1.12 9.17
C HIS A 69 10.71 -2.63 9.01
N THR A 70 11.81 -2.94 8.34
CA THR A 70 12.25 -4.29 7.95
C THR A 70 12.75 -5.15 9.12
N SER A 71 12.72 -4.67 10.37
CA SER A 71 13.46 -5.21 11.52
C SER A 71 12.99 -6.56 12.08
N GLU A 72 11.82 -7.06 11.69
CA GLU A 72 11.22 -8.33 12.17
C GLU A 72 11.00 -9.35 11.03
N LEU A 73 11.84 -9.34 10.00
CA LEU A 73 11.71 -10.28 8.88
C LEU A 73 12.28 -11.66 9.23
N SER A 74 11.39 -12.64 9.33
CA SER A 74 11.77 -14.05 9.35
C SER A 74 12.27 -14.50 7.97
N ILE A 75 13.44 -15.17 7.93
CA ILE A 75 13.98 -15.76 6.70
C ILE A 75 12.98 -16.76 6.09
N ALA A 76 12.24 -17.47 6.92
CA ALA A 76 11.22 -18.41 6.48
C ALA A 76 10.05 -17.71 5.77
N SER A 77 9.57 -16.57 6.28
CA SER A 77 8.49 -15.82 5.64
C SER A 77 8.94 -15.19 4.33
N LEU A 78 10.19 -14.71 4.25
CA LEU A 78 10.77 -14.19 3.01
C LEU A 78 10.90 -15.26 1.93
N GLY A 79 11.28 -16.50 2.30
CA GLY A 79 11.33 -17.64 1.39
C GLY A 79 9.96 -18.02 0.82
N ILE A 80 8.91 -18.02 1.65
CA ILE A 80 7.54 -18.29 1.20
C ILE A 80 7.04 -17.17 0.28
N ALA A 81 7.28 -15.90 0.65
CA ALA A 81 6.87 -14.74 -0.14
C ALA A 81 7.52 -14.71 -1.53
N THR A 82 8.83 -14.96 -1.60
CA THR A 82 9.57 -15.01 -2.87
C THR A 82 9.13 -16.18 -3.75
N CYS A 83 8.91 -17.36 -3.17
CA CYS A 83 8.35 -18.51 -3.87
C CYS A 83 6.98 -18.18 -4.49
N GLY A 84 6.06 -17.63 -3.69
CA GLY A 84 4.73 -17.21 -4.17
C GLY A 84 4.83 -16.18 -5.31
N ALA A 85 5.67 -15.16 -5.16
CA ALA A 85 5.90 -14.15 -6.19
C ALA A 85 6.44 -14.75 -7.49
N THR A 86 7.39 -15.69 -7.42
CA THR A 86 7.92 -16.38 -8.62
C THR A 86 6.87 -17.25 -9.31
N VAL A 87 5.99 -17.91 -8.57
CA VAL A 87 4.89 -18.70 -9.15
C VAL A 87 3.92 -17.79 -9.90
N LEU A 88 3.50 -16.69 -9.29
CA LEU A 88 2.61 -15.71 -9.93
C LEU A 88 3.26 -15.10 -11.18
N LEU A 89 4.56 -14.79 -11.11
CA LEU A 89 5.31 -14.25 -12.25
C LEU A 89 5.43 -15.29 -13.37
N ALA A 90 5.70 -16.56 -13.05
CA ALA A 90 5.73 -17.64 -14.03
C ALA A 90 4.35 -17.84 -14.69
N MET A 91 3.26 -17.78 -13.92
CA MET A 91 1.91 -17.85 -14.47
C MET A 91 1.59 -16.68 -15.42
N ASN A 92 2.04 -15.47 -15.07
CA ASN A 92 1.89 -14.30 -15.94
C ASN A 92 2.70 -14.46 -17.24
N LEU A 93 3.94 -14.96 -17.16
CA LEU A 93 4.79 -15.25 -18.33
C LEU A 93 4.22 -16.38 -19.21
N LEU A 94 3.55 -17.37 -18.61
CA LEU A 94 2.88 -18.46 -19.31
C LEU A 94 1.52 -18.05 -19.90
N GLY A 95 1.11 -16.78 -19.77
CA GLY A 95 -0.10 -16.26 -20.38
C GLY A 95 -1.39 -16.76 -19.71
N VAL A 96 -1.33 -17.13 -18.43
CA VAL A 96 -2.53 -17.55 -17.69
C VAL A 96 -3.40 -16.33 -17.43
N SER A 97 -4.48 -16.15 -18.20
CA SER A 97 -5.40 -15.00 -18.05
C SER A 97 -6.57 -15.27 -17.11
N ARG A 98 -6.58 -16.40 -16.37
CA ARG A 98 -7.67 -16.77 -15.47
C ARG A 98 -7.49 -16.09 -14.09
N PRO A 99 -8.28 -15.07 -13.73
CA PRO A 99 -8.08 -14.32 -12.49
C PRO A 99 -8.27 -15.18 -11.22
N SER A 100 -9.09 -16.22 -11.29
CA SER A 100 -9.30 -17.15 -10.17
C SER A 100 -8.02 -17.86 -9.71
N ILE A 101 -7.08 -18.12 -10.63
CA ILE A 101 -5.85 -18.85 -10.31
C ILE A 101 -4.84 -17.96 -9.57
N TYR A 102 -4.94 -16.63 -9.71
CA TYR A 102 -4.10 -15.69 -8.95
C TYR A 102 -4.58 -15.51 -7.51
N ILE A 103 -5.89 -15.68 -7.26
CA ILE A 103 -6.52 -15.39 -5.95
C ILE A 103 -6.53 -16.62 -5.03
N VAL A 104 -6.81 -17.81 -5.58
CA VAL A 104 -6.95 -19.05 -4.79
C VAL A 104 -5.71 -19.40 -3.94
N PRO A 105 -4.46 -19.26 -4.42
CA PRO A 105 -3.26 -19.54 -3.62
C PRO A 105 -3.13 -18.62 -2.40
N PHE A 106 -3.57 -17.37 -2.54
CA PHE A 106 -3.54 -16.37 -1.47
C PHE A 106 -4.54 -16.71 -0.36
N GLN A 107 -5.71 -17.20 -0.74
CA GLN A 107 -6.81 -17.52 0.18
C GLN A 107 -6.47 -18.72 1.09
N HIS A 108 -5.87 -19.78 0.52
CA HIS A 108 -5.52 -21.00 1.26
C HIS A 108 -4.35 -20.81 2.26
N SER A 109 -3.50 -19.80 2.06
CA SER A 109 -2.40 -19.48 2.98
C SER A 109 -2.86 -18.68 4.20
N PHE A 110 -3.90 -17.85 4.05
CA PHE A 110 -4.49 -17.08 5.14
C PHE A 110 -5.24 -17.95 6.15
N ASP A 111 -5.88 -19.03 5.68
CA ASP A 111 -6.60 -19.99 6.54
C ASP A 111 -5.66 -20.82 7.43
N ARG A 112 -4.35 -20.84 7.13
CA ARG A 112 -3.35 -21.61 7.89
C ARG A 112 -2.68 -20.80 9.02
N LEU A 113 -2.92 -19.50 9.08
CA LEU A 113 -2.35 -18.57 10.07
C LEU A 113 -3.39 -18.03 11.07
N ARG A 114 -4.61 -18.56 11.04
CA ARG A 114 -5.61 -18.48 12.12
C ARG A 114 -5.60 -19.77 12.93
#